data_AF-K1RYG6-F1
#
_entry.id   AF-K1RYG6-F1
#
_cell.length_a   1.000
_cell.length_b   1.000
_cell.length_c   1.000
_cell.angle_alpha   90.00
_cell.angle_beta   90.00
_cell.angle_gamma   90.00
#
_symmetry.space_group_name_H-M   'P 1'
#
loop_
_entity.id
_entity.type
_entity.pdbx_description
1 polymer ?
#
loop_
_entity_poly.entity_id
_entity_poly.type
_entity_poly.pdbx_seq_one_letter_code
_entity_poly.pdbx_strand_id
1 'polypeptide(L)'
;ARALAASSLNIFGDHQDVMACRQTGFALLAESSVQEVMDLAAVAHLTAIKSRVPFLNFFDGFRTSHEIQKIEVMDYADLEKLLDKDAVDTFRKNSLNPDNPVQRGSAQNPDIYFQTRETVNSYYDAVPAMVEEYMAEISKITGREYHLFNYYGAPDAENIIVAMGSGCDTARTVAEALNKEGQKVGVLVV
;
A
#
# COMPACT_ATOMS: atom_id res chain seq x y z
N ALA A 1 -6.53 -8.62 5.05
CA ALA A 1 -7.95 -8.28 4.86
C ALA A 1 -8.82 -9.52 5.11
N ARG A 2 -9.94 -9.34 5.81
CA ARG A 2 -10.86 -10.39 6.28
C ARG A 2 -12.29 -9.87 6.32
N ALA A 3 -13.24 -10.79 6.12
CA ALA A 3 -14.67 -10.56 6.32
C ALA A 3 -15.03 -10.00 7.71
N LEU A 4 -15.93 -9.03 7.72
CA LEU A 4 -16.62 -8.55 8.92
C LEU A 4 -17.86 -9.39 9.19
N ALA A 5 -18.13 -9.67 10.47
CA ALA A 5 -19.32 -10.40 10.85
C ALA A 5 -20.58 -9.55 10.61
N ALA A 6 -21.43 -10.00 9.68
CA ALA A 6 -22.76 -9.44 9.43
C ALA A 6 -23.85 -10.39 9.95
N SER A 7 -24.37 -11.29 9.09
CA SER A 7 -25.30 -12.35 9.52
C SER A 7 -24.61 -13.51 10.25
N SER A 8 -23.31 -13.70 10.00
CA SER A 8 -22.49 -14.76 10.59
C SER A 8 -21.03 -14.33 10.64
N LEU A 9 -20.27 -14.94 11.54
CA LEU A 9 -18.81 -14.81 11.57
C LEU A 9 -18.20 -15.48 10.33
N ASN A 10 -17.25 -14.82 9.69
CA ASN A 10 -16.41 -15.39 8.65
C ASN A 10 -14.93 -15.09 8.97
N ILE A 11 -14.07 -16.11 8.94
CA ILE A 11 -12.62 -15.97 9.18
C ILE A 11 -11.82 -15.71 7.90
N PHE A 12 -12.43 -15.94 6.73
CA PHE A 12 -11.77 -15.90 5.43
C PHE A 12 -11.64 -14.49 4.86
N GLY A 13 -10.77 -14.36 3.85
CA GLY A 13 -10.37 -13.09 3.25
C GLY A 13 -11.45 -12.47 2.37
N ASP A 14 -11.69 -11.19 2.60
CA ASP A 14 -12.27 -10.21 1.67
C ASP A 14 -11.80 -8.81 2.14
N HIS A 15 -12.25 -7.73 1.50
CA HIS A 15 -11.83 -6.36 1.83
C HIS A 15 -12.78 -5.60 2.75
N GLN A 16 -13.76 -6.26 3.40
CA GLN A 16 -14.74 -5.57 4.23
C GLN A 16 -14.12 -4.76 5.37
N ASP A 17 -13.13 -5.35 6.06
CA ASP A 17 -12.40 -4.70 7.17
C ASP A 17 -11.58 -3.50 6.70
N VAL A 18 -10.81 -3.64 5.62
CA VAL A 18 -9.99 -2.56 5.07
C VAL A 18 -10.86 -1.42 4.54
N MET A 19 -11.93 -1.74 3.80
CA MET A 19 -12.83 -0.72 3.25
C MET A 19 -13.60 0.04 4.32
N ALA A 20 -13.81 -0.53 5.50
CA ALA A 20 -14.37 0.17 6.66
C ALA A 20 -13.43 1.26 7.22
N CYS A 21 -12.13 1.17 6.92
CA CYS A 21 -11.09 2.09 7.38
C CYS A 21 -10.68 3.14 6.33
N ARG A 22 -11.22 3.11 5.10
CA ARG A 22 -10.74 3.97 3.99
C ARG A 22 -10.78 5.48 4.27
N GLN A 23 -11.70 5.94 5.11
CA GLN A 23 -11.87 7.36 5.46
C GLN A 23 -11.01 7.82 6.66
N THR A 24 -10.21 6.93 7.25
CA THR A 24 -9.44 7.23 8.47
C THR A 24 -8.25 8.17 8.23
N GLY A 25 -7.83 8.35 6.97
CA GLY A 25 -6.63 9.08 6.60
C GLY A 25 -5.37 8.21 6.53
N PHE A 26 -5.50 6.88 6.63
CA PHE A 26 -4.40 5.99 6.27
C PHE A 26 -4.22 5.98 4.74
N ALA A 27 -2.97 5.88 4.29
CA ALA A 27 -2.68 5.39 2.95
C ALA A 27 -2.93 3.88 2.92
N LEU A 28 -3.58 3.37 1.89
CA LEU A 28 -3.89 1.95 1.74
C LEU A 28 -3.02 1.39 0.62
N LEU A 29 -2.23 0.36 0.91
CA LEU A 29 -1.40 -0.34 -0.08
C LEU A 29 -1.80 -1.81 -0.10
N ALA A 30 -2.20 -2.29 -1.27
CA ALA A 30 -2.65 -3.66 -1.48
C ALA A 30 -1.55 -4.51 -2.11
N GLU A 31 -1.48 -5.77 -1.70
CA GLU A 31 -0.48 -6.73 -2.19
C GLU A 31 -1.21 -7.99 -2.69
N SER A 32 -0.95 -8.37 -3.94
CA SER A 32 -1.71 -9.39 -4.66
C SER A 32 -1.11 -10.80 -4.53
N SER A 33 0.19 -10.91 -4.22
CA SER A 33 0.90 -12.18 -4.13
C SER A 33 1.84 -12.25 -2.91
N VAL A 34 2.31 -13.46 -2.57
CA VAL A 34 3.26 -13.63 -1.45
C VAL A 34 4.60 -12.90 -1.74
N GLN A 35 5.01 -12.84 -3.01
CA GLN A 35 6.18 -12.08 -3.42
C GLN A 35 5.95 -10.57 -3.27
N GLU A 36 4.79 -10.05 -3.68
CA GLU A 36 4.44 -8.64 -3.48
C GLU A 36 4.38 -8.26 -2.01
N VAL A 37 3.91 -9.16 -1.13
CA VAL A 37 3.96 -8.94 0.33
C VAL A 37 5.38 -8.73 0.84
N MET A 38 6.37 -9.46 0.30
CA MET A 38 7.78 -9.29 0.66
C MET A 38 8.35 -7.97 0.13
N ASP A 39 7.99 -7.59 -1.10
CA ASP A 39 8.58 -6.44 -1.78
C ASP A 39 7.94 -5.11 -1.34
N LEU A 40 6.61 -5.05 -1.29
CA LEU A 40 5.85 -3.80 -1.10
C LEU A 40 5.66 -3.43 0.37
N ALA A 41 5.78 -4.36 1.32
CA ALA A 41 5.72 -4.04 2.75
C ALA A 41 6.82 -3.02 3.15
N ALA A 42 8.00 -3.13 2.54
CA ALA A 42 9.08 -2.17 2.73
C ALA A 42 8.71 -0.77 2.18
N VAL A 43 8.01 -0.69 1.03
CA VAL A 43 7.49 0.58 0.49
C VAL A 43 6.58 1.26 1.50
N ALA A 44 5.63 0.52 2.10
CA ALA A 44 4.73 1.06 3.11
C ALA A 44 5.50 1.59 4.34
N HIS A 45 6.48 0.84 4.84
CA HIS A 45 7.30 1.26 5.98
C HIS A 45 8.14 2.51 5.69
N LEU A 46 8.89 2.50 4.59
CA LEU A 46 9.79 3.59 4.20
C LEU A 46 9.00 4.86 3.88
N THR A 47 7.88 4.72 3.16
CA THR A 47 7.00 5.85 2.83
C THR A 47 6.33 6.41 4.07
N ALA A 48 5.87 5.57 5.02
CA ALA A 48 5.26 6.06 6.25
C ALA A 48 6.24 6.92 7.08
N ILE A 49 7.52 6.53 7.12
CA ILE A 49 8.58 7.27 7.82
C ILE A 49 8.83 8.62 7.13
N LYS A 50 9.01 8.63 5.79
CA LYS A 50 9.31 9.84 5.02
C LYS A 50 8.13 10.81 4.95
N SER A 51 6.94 10.30 4.65
CA SER A 51 5.72 11.11 4.43
C SER A 51 5.02 11.54 5.72
N ARG A 52 5.25 10.84 6.84
CA ARG A 52 4.52 11.01 8.11
C ARG A 52 3.02 10.71 8.00
N VAL A 53 2.57 10.07 6.91
CA VAL A 53 1.23 9.53 6.73
C VAL A 53 1.24 8.04 7.10
N PRO A 54 0.31 7.55 7.94
CA PRO A 54 0.30 6.14 8.32
C PRO A 54 -0.18 5.26 7.18
N PHE A 55 0.40 4.06 7.05
CA PHE A 55 0.05 3.09 6.02
C PHE A 55 -0.71 1.90 6.60
N LEU A 56 -1.77 1.50 5.92
CA LEU A 56 -2.47 0.23 6.09
C LEU A 56 -2.03 -0.64 4.91
N ASN A 57 -1.01 -1.45 5.15
CA ASN A 57 -0.54 -2.44 4.19
C ASN A 57 -1.36 -3.72 4.35
N PHE A 58 -1.96 -4.24 3.26
CA PHE A 58 -2.84 -5.39 3.35
C PHE A 58 -2.78 -6.34 2.15
N PHE A 59 -3.08 -7.60 2.46
CA PHE A 59 -3.20 -8.71 1.53
C PHE A 59 -4.37 -9.61 1.95
N ASP A 60 -4.81 -10.48 1.05
CA ASP A 60 -6.02 -11.27 1.25
C ASP A 60 -5.83 -12.38 2.29
N GLY A 61 -6.74 -12.42 3.27
CA GLY A 61 -6.74 -13.43 4.32
C GLY A 61 -6.94 -14.83 3.75
N PHE A 62 -6.13 -15.78 4.22
CA PHE A 62 -5.99 -17.14 3.71
C PHE A 62 -5.41 -17.21 2.29
N ARG A 63 -6.04 -16.53 1.31
CA ARG A 63 -5.65 -16.65 -0.10
C ARG A 63 -4.22 -16.20 -0.36
N THR A 64 -3.74 -15.15 0.32
CA THR A 64 -2.33 -14.75 0.29
C THR A 64 -1.65 -15.07 1.62
N SER A 65 -2.31 -14.76 2.75
CA SER A 65 -1.66 -14.85 4.06
C SER A 65 -1.26 -16.26 4.51
N HIS A 66 -1.85 -17.30 3.94
CA HIS A 66 -1.54 -18.71 4.24
C HIS A 66 -1.05 -19.46 3.00
N GLU A 67 -0.81 -18.76 1.90
CA GLU A 67 -0.27 -19.37 0.70
C GLU A 67 1.24 -19.57 0.86
N ILE A 68 1.71 -20.77 0.51
CA ILE A 68 3.14 -21.07 0.47
C ILE A 68 3.60 -20.94 -0.98
N GLN A 69 4.43 -19.93 -1.23
CA GLN A 69 5.14 -19.76 -2.50
C GLN A 69 6.66 -19.75 -2.24
N LYS A 70 7.42 -20.21 -3.22
CA LYS A 70 8.87 -19.96 -3.25
C LYS A 70 9.09 -18.52 -3.72
N ILE A 71 9.60 -17.68 -2.82
CA ILE A 71 9.83 -16.26 -3.08
C ILE A 71 11.31 -15.91 -2.94
N GLU A 72 11.68 -14.73 -3.42
CA GLU A 72 12.94 -14.06 -3.12
C GLU A 72 12.75 -13.07 -1.97
N VAL A 73 13.70 -13.03 -1.04
CA VAL A 73 13.67 -12.19 0.16
C VAL A 73 14.82 -11.20 0.10
N MET A 74 14.53 -9.93 0.32
CA MET A 74 15.53 -8.87 0.44
C MET A 74 16.29 -8.95 1.77
N ASP A 75 17.59 -8.70 1.72
CA ASP A 75 18.41 -8.58 2.92
C ASP A 75 18.13 -7.25 3.63
N TYR A 76 18.18 -7.27 4.96
CA TYR A 76 17.97 -6.05 5.77
C TYR A 76 19.01 -4.97 5.49
N ALA A 77 20.22 -5.36 5.04
CA ALA A 77 21.25 -4.41 4.65
C ALA A 77 20.86 -3.58 3.41
N ASP A 78 20.00 -4.11 2.54
CA ASP A 78 19.48 -3.36 1.41
C ASP A 78 18.39 -2.38 1.85
N LEU A 79 17.51 -2.81 2.77
CA LEU A 79 16.49 -1.94 3.37
C LEU A 79 17.10 -0.78 4.16
N GLU A 80 18.21 -1.00 4.88
CA GLU A 80 18.89 0.06 5.63
C GLU A 80 19.36 1.19 4.71
N LYS A 81 19.79 0.87 3.48
CA LYS A 81 20.26 1.88 2.51
C LYS A 81 19.14 2.79 2.02
N LEU A 82 17.89 2.32 2.05
CA LEU A 82 16.72 3.07 1.60
C LEU A 82 16.11 3.96 2.70
N LEU A 83 16.47 3.72 3.96
CA LEU A 83 15.90 4.43 5.10
C LEU A 83 16.34 5.90 5.13
N ASP A 84 15.37 6.81 5.11
CA ASP A 84 15.61 8.23 5.35
C ASP A 84 15.93 8.47 6.84
N LYS A 85 17.23 8.55 7.16
CA LYS A 85 17.72 8.72 8.53
C LYS A 85 17.35 10.09 9.11
N ASP A 86 17.24 11.13 8.28
CA ASP A 86 16.84 12.47 8.72
C ASP A 86 15.35 12.51 9.09
N ALA A 87 14.50 11.79 8.35
CA ALA A 87 13.09 11.62 8.69
C ALA A 87 12.92 10.85 10.02
N VAL A 88 13.72 9.80 10.26
CA VAL A 88 13.73 9.06 11.53
C VAL A 88 14.14 9.97 12.69
N ASP A 89 15.21 10.74 12.53
CA ASP A 89 15.67 11.67 13.56
C ASP A 89 14.64 12.77 13.84
N THR A 90 13.95 13.25 12.80
CA THR A 90 12.85 14.21 12.92
C THR A 90 11.66 13.62 13.66
N PHE A 91 11.29 12.37 13.38
CA PHE A 91 10.26 11.64 14.12
C PHE A 91 10.62 11.52 15.61
N ARG A 92 11.86 11.15 15.93
CA ARG A 92 12.35 11.04 17.31
C ARG A 92 12.31 12.38 18.04
N LYS A 93 12.80 13.46 17.41
CA LYS A 93 12.75 14.82 17.98
C LYS A 93 11.32 15.32 18.23
N ASN A 94 10.37 14.87 17.41
CA ASN A 94 8.94 15.16 17.56
C ASN A 94 8.20 14.17 18.47
N SER A 95 8.87 13.27 19.18
CA SER A 95 8.21 12.37 20.12
C SER A 95 7.93 13.06 21.46
N LEU A 96 6.96 12.57 22.23
CA LEU A 96 6.68 13.13 23.55
C LEU A 96 7.86 12.84 24.48
N ASN A 97 8.44 13.90 25.05
CA ASN A 97 9.55 13.81 26.00
C ASN A 97 9.38 14.91 27.06
N PRO A 98 9.42 14.59 28.37
CA PRO A 98 9.37 15.59 29.44
C PRO A 98 10.46 16.66 29.36
N ASP A 99 11.63 16.34 28.81
CA ASP A 99 12.76 17.26 28.64
C ASP A 99 12.57 18.23 27.45
N ASN A 100 11.59 17.95 26.56
CA ASN A 100 11.18 18.81 25.45
C ASN A 100 9.65 18.71 25.23
N PRO A 101 8.83 19.25 26.16
CA PRO A 101 7.41 18.96 26.20
C PRO A 101 6.62 19.72 25.13
N VAL A 102 5.61 19.05 24.57
CA VAL A 102 4.64 19.63 23.62
C VAL A 102 3.23 19.16 23.98
N GLN A 103 2.22 19.97 23.67
CA GLN A 103 0.80 19.58 23.80
C GLN A 103 0.27 19.06 22.47
N ARG A 104 -0.52 17.97 22.51
CA ARG A 104 -1.23 17.38 21.35
C ARG A 104 -2.65 17.00 21.75
N GLY A 105 -3.57 16.96 20.79
CA GLY A 105 -4.96 16.55 21.04
C GLY A 105 -5.81 17.56 21.82
N SER A 106 -5.60 18.86 21.60
CA SER A 106 -6.45 19.91 22.17
C SER A 106 -7.89 19.83 21.67
N ALA A 107 -8.86 20.33 22.45
CA ALA A 107 -10.20 20.63 21.95
C ALA A 107 -10.19 21.97 21.19
N GLN A 108 -10.79 22.00 20.00
CA GLN A 108 -10.81 23.18 19.13
C GLN A 108 -12.25 23.59 18.82
N ASN A 109 -12.49 24.91 18.83
CA ASN A 109 -13.77 25.49 18.45
C ASN A 109 -13.87 25.61 16.91
N PRO A 110 -15.06 25.95 16.38
CA PRO A 110 -15.27 26.11 14.94
C PRO A 110 -14.44 27.21 14.27
N ASP A 111 -13.88 28.14 15.06
CA ASP A 111 -13.06 29.26 14.59
C ASP A 111 -11.74 28.81 13.94
N ILE A 112 -11.17 27.68 14.38
CA ILE A 112 -9.89 27.15 13.87
C ILE A 112 -9.93 25.69 13.40
N TYR A 113 -10.93 24.90 13.80
CA TYR A 113 -10.93 23.44 13.56
C TYR A 113 -10.82 23.07 12.07
N PHE A 114 -11.50 23.80 11.20
CA PHE A 114 -11.46 23.49 9.78
C PHE A 114 -10.08 23.80 9.18
N GLN A 115 -9.52 24.97 9.49
CA GLN A 115 -8.22 25.38 9.00
C GLN A 115 -7.13 24.42 9.47
N THR A 116 -7.15 24.00 10.74
CA THR A 116 -6.19 23.04 11.28
C THR A 116 -6.33 21.67 10.62
N ARG A 117 -7.56 21.24 10.29
CA ARG A 117 -7.79 19.96 9.60
C ARG A 117 -7.15 19.92 8.21
N GLU A 118 -7.17 21.03 7.47
CA GLU A 118 -6.62 21.15 6.11
C GLU A 118 -5.09 21.36 6.07
N THR A 119 -4.44 21.63 7.22
CA THR A 119 -2.97 21.81 7.27
C THR A 119 -2.18 20.57 6.85
N VAL A 120 -2.81 19.39 6.83
CA VAL A 120 -2.14 18.14 6.48
C VAL A 120 -2.14 17.86 4.98
N ASN A 121 -2.85 18.63 4.15
CA ASN A 121 -3.07 18.31 2.74
C ASN A 121 -1.76 18.09 1.97
N SER A 122 -0.77 18.95 2.19
CA SER A 122 0.54 18.84 1.55
C SER A 122 1.28 17.53 1.87
N TYR A 123 0.99 16.90 3.01
CA TYR A 123 1.55 15.59 3.34
C TYR A 123 0.93 14.51 2.48
N TYR A 124 -0.41 14.54 2.30
CA TYR A 124 -1.14 13.56 1.49
C TYR A 124 -0.84 13.71 -0.01
N ASP A 125 -0.78 14.95 -0.51
CA ASP A 125 -0.48 15.23 -1.92
C ASP A 125 0.89 14.69 -2.35
N ALA A 126 1.84 14.59 -1.41
CA ALA A 126 3.18 14.08 -1.66
C ALA A 126 3.28 12.55 -1.61
N VAL A 127 2.33 11.84 -0.95
CA VAL A 127 2.40 10.38 -0.74
C VAL A 127 2.52 9.59 -2.05
N PRO A 128 1.69 9.83 -3.10
CA PRO A 128 1.76 9.03 -4.33
C PRO A 128 3.15 9.04 -4.97
N ALA A 129 3.78 10.21 -5.05
CA ALA A 129 5.12 10.34 -5.62
C ALA A 129 6.20 9.64 -4.78
N MET A 130 6.08 9.67 -3.44
CA MET A 130 7.01 8.97 -2.55
C MET A 130 6.85 7.45 -2.65
N VAL A 131 5.62 6.94 -2.83
CA VAL A 131 5.37 5.52 -3.07
C VAL A 131 6.03 5.07 -4.38
N GLU A 132 5.84 5.82 -5.47
CA GLU A 132 6.51 5.53 -6.77
C GLU A 132 8.04 5.56 -6.64
N GLU A 133 8.60 6.53 -5.90
CA GLU A 133 10.05 6.60 -5.64
C GLU A 133 10.56 5.34 -4.95
N TYR A 134 9.90 4.91 -3.87
CA TYR A 134 10.31 3.71 -3.13
C TYR A 134 10.04 2.41 -3.89
N MET A 135 8.95 2.32 -4.66
CA MET A 135 8.71 1.22 -5.58
C MET A 135 9.87 1.12 -6.59
N ALA A 136 10.29 2.23 -7.19
CA ALA A 136 11.40 2.26 -8.13
C ALA A 136 12.74 1.86 -7.49
N GLU A 137 13.03 2.29 -6.26
CA GLU A 137 14.23 1.86 -5.52
C GLU A 137 14.21 0.35 -5.24
N ILE A 138 13.07 -0.21 -4.84
CA ILE A 138 12.92 -1.65 -4.64
C ILE A 138 13.03 -2.41 -5.96
N SER A 139 12.49 -1.87 -7.05
CA SER A 139 12.63 -2.46 -8.38
C SER A 139 14.08 -2.54 -8.84
N LYS A 140 14.93 -1.58 -8.46
CA LYS A 140 16.38 -1.64 -8.75
C LYS A 140 17.09 -2.77 -8.01
N ILE A 141 16.64 -3.09 -6.80
CA ILE A 141 17.22 -4.15 -5.96
C ILE A 141 16.75 -5.52 -6.44
N THR A 142 15.44 -5.64 -6.70
CA THR A 142 14.76 -6.91 -6.93
C THR A 142 14.62 -7.30 -8.41
N GLY A 143 14.74 -6.32 -9.31
CA GLY A 143 14.42 -6.47 -10.73
C GLY A 143 12.92 -6.57 -11.03
N ARG A 144 12.03 -6.38 -10.05
CA ARG A 144 10.57 -6.47 -10.19
C ARG A 144 9.96 -5.06 -10.19
N GLU A 145 9.28 -4.69 -11.26
CA GLU A 145 8.73 -3.35 -11.48
C GLU A 145 7.33 -3.19 -10.87
N TYR A 146 7.16 -2.14 -10.07
CA TYR A 146 5.90 -1.79 -9.40
C TYR A 146 5.57 -0.31 -9.62
N HIS A 147 4.28 -0.02 -9.73
CA HIS A 147 3.71 1.32 -9.82
C HIS A 147 2.49 1.41 -8.92
N LEU A 148 1.96 2.61 -8.74
CA LEU A 148 0.67 2.82 -8.06
C LEU A 148 -0.48 2.08 -8.77
N PHE A 149 -0.34 1.89 -10.09
CA PHE A 149 -1.26 1.09 -10.90
C PHE A 149 -0.48 0.35 -11.99
N ASN A 150 -0.59 -0.97 -12.03
CA ASN A 150 0.10 -1.79 -13.02
C ASN A 150 -0.89 -2.33 -14.05
N TYR A 151 -0.61 -2.09 -15.34
CA TYR A 151 -1.42 -2.62 -16.43
C TYR A 151 -0.80 -3.89 -17.03
N TYR A 152 -1.61 -4.92 -17.21
CA TYR A 152 -1.24 -6.17 -17.86
C TYR A 152 -2.26 -6.55 -18.94
N GLY A 153 -1.80 -6.88 -20.14
CA GLY A 153 -2.65 -7.37 -21.23
C GLY A 153 -2.32 -6.73 -22.57
N ALA A 154 -3.27 -6.81 -23.51
CA ALA A 154 -3.10 -6.24 -24.85
C ALA A 154 -2.94 -4.71 -24.79
N PRO A 155 -1.97 -4.10 -25.49
CA PRO A 155 -1.84 -2.64 -25.56
C PRO A 155 -3.08 -1.95 -26.17
N ASP A 156 -3.84 -2.67 -26.98
CA ASP A 156 -5.07 -2.25 -27.62
C ASP A 156 -6.31 -2.97 -27.04
N ALA A 157 -6.29 -3.32 -25.75
CA ALA A 157 -7.41 -3.96 -25.09
C ALA A 157 -8.70 -3.14 -25.20
N GLU A 158 -9.80 -3.83 -25.54
CA GLU A 158 -11.15 -3.26 -25.61
C GLU A 158 -11.95 -3.52 -24.32
N ASN A 159 -11.56 -4.54 -23.56
CA ASN A 159 -12.20 -4.92 -22.30
C ASN A 159 -11.14 -4.99 -21.20
N ILE A 160 -11.23 -4.07 -20.24
CA ILE A 160 -10.28 -3.97 -19.13
C ILE A 160 -11.04 -4.16 -17.83
N ILE A 161 -10.51 -5.01 -16.95
CA ILE A 161 -10.97 -5.08 -15.56
C ILE A 161 -10.03 -4.28 -14.68
N VAL A 162 -10.57 -3.69 -13.62
CA VAL A 162 -9.80 -3.04 -12.55
C VAL A 162 -10.01 -3.87 -11.29
N ALA A 163 -8.93 -4.35 -10.68
CA ALA A 163 -8.99 -5.23 -9.52
C ALA A 163 -7.87 -4.91 -8.53
N MET A 164 -8.04 -5.37 -7.30
CA MET A 164 -7.10 -5.18 -6.19
C MET A 164 -6.99 -6.48 -5.38
N GLY A 165 -5.81 -6.80 -4.88
CA GLY A 165 -5.54 -8.03 -4.14
C GLY A 165 -5.41 -9.29 -5.02
N SER A 166 -5.49 -10.46 -4.41
CA SER A 166 -5.07 -11.73 -5.05
C SER A 166 -5.88 -12.18 -6.27
N GLY A 167 -7.06 -11.59 -6.48
CA GLY A 167 -7.83 -11.78 -7.72
C GLY A 167 -7.06 -11.32 -8.97
N CYS A 168 -6.12 -10.39 -8.81
CA CYS A 168 -5.30 -9.83 -9.89
C CYS A 168 -4.39 -10.87 -10.54
N ASP A 169 -3.73 -11.75 -9.77
CA ASP A 169 -2.84 -12.79 -10.30
C ASP A 169 -3.60 -13.77 -11.20
N THR A 170 -4.79 -14.18 -10.77
CA THR A 170 -5.64 -15.08 -11.55
C THR A 170 -6.15 -14.37 -12.80
N ALA A 171 -6.65 -13.13 -12.67
CA ALA A 171 -7.14 -12.36 -13.79
C ALA A 171 -6.05 -12.11 -14.84
N ARG A 172 -4.83 -11.76 -14.40
CA ARG A 172 -3.67 -11.58 -15.27
C ARG A 172 -3.35 -12.86 -16.03
N THR A 173 -3.29 -14.00 -15.33
CA THR A 173 -3.02 -15.30 -15.96
C THR A 173 -4.04 -15.63 -17.05
N VAL A 174 -5.32 -15.35 -16.79
CA VAL A 174 -6.40 -15.55 -17.78
C VAL A 174 -6.29 -14.57 -18.94
N ALA A 175 -6.03 -13.29 -18.67
CA ALA A 175 -5.84 -12.28 -19.71
C ALA A 175 -4.68 -12.67 -20.65
N GLU A 176 -3.54 -13.11 -20.10
CA GLU A 176 -2.40 -13.58 -20.89
C GLU A 176 -2.76 -14.78 -21.80
N ALA A 177 -3.58 -15.71 -21.33
CA ALA A 177 -4.06 -16.83 -22.15
C ALA A 177 -4.98 -16.35 -23.27
N LEU A 178 -5.96 -15.50 -22.97
CA LEU A 178 -6.90 -14.96 -23.95
C LEU A 178 -6.23 -14.03 -24.97
N ASN A 179 -5.22 -13.26 -24.55
CA ASN A 179 -4.42 -12.44 -25.46
C ASN A 179 -3.64 -13.30 -26.48
N LYS A 180 -3.16 -14.50 -26.08
CA LYS A 180 -2.53 -15.46 -27.03
C LYS A 180 -3.52 -16.00 -28.06
N GLU A 181 -4.81 -16.01 -27.74
CA GLU A 181 -5.90 -16.36 -28.67
C GLU A 181 -6.38 -15.17 -29.51
N GLY A 182 -5.75 -14.00 -29.38
CA GLY A 182 -6.08 -12.78 -30.12
C GLY A 182 -7.20 -11.94 -29.50
N GLN A 183 -7.65 -12.28 -28.28
CA GLN A 183 -8.62 -11.42 -27.58
C GLN A 183 -7.94 -10.17 -27.04
N LYS A 184 -8.68 -9.05 -27.08
CA LYS A 184 -8.23 -7.73 -26.65
C LYS A 184 -8.69 -7.43 -25.23
N VAL A 185 -8.10 -8.13 -24.27
CA VAL A 185 -8.41 -7.99 -22.84
C VAL A 185 -7.22 -7.46 -22.04
N GLY A 186 -7.50 -6.80 -20.91
CA GLY A 186 -6.49 -6.27 -20.00
C GLY A 186 -6.96 -6.23 -18.54
N VAL A 187 -5.99 -6.07 -17.65
CA VAL A 187 -6.15 -6.00 -16.19
C VAL A 187 -5.35 -4.82 -15.68
N LEU A 188 -6.02 -3.89 -14.99
CA LEU A 188 -5.38 -2.85 -14.21
C LEU A 188 -5.39 -3.28 -12.74
N VAL A 189 -4.20 -3.52 -12.19
CA VAL A 189 -3.97 -3.86 -10.79
C VAL A 189 -3.79 -2.56 -10.01
N VAL A 190 -4.58 -2.44 -8.94
CA VAL A 190 -4.55 -1.35 -7.95
C VAL A 190 -3.77 -1.78 -6.73
#